data_AF-A0A849QE68-F1
#
_entry.id   AF-A0A849QE68-F1
#
_cell.length_a   1.000
_cell.length_b   1.000
_cell.length_c   1.000
_cell.angle_alpha   90.00
_cell.angle_beta   90.00
_cell.angle_gamma   90.00
#
_symmetry.space_group_name_H-M   'P 1'
#
loop_
_entity.id
_entity.type
_entity.pdbx_description
1 polymer ?
#
loop_
_entity_poly.entity_id
_entity_poly.type
_entity_poly.pdbx_seq_one_letter_code
_entity_poly.pdbx_strand_id
1 'polypeptide(L)'
;MTNTIILIIGIIFFAFMTLYNLKIAIKEKKDYVPAIVGFLFTLMVVLFFFEQIFYGLMCVAIIATISTIYLLKLLWKYLKDRNKNN
;
A
#
# COMPACT_ATOMS: atom_id res chain seq x y z
N MET A 1 19.20 -15.95 -12.01
CA MET A 1 19.16 -16.30 -10.57
C MET A 1 18.93 -15.09 -9.67
N THR A 2 19.66 -13.98 -9.84
CA THR A 2 19.56 -12.78 -8.97
C THR A 2 18.16 -12.17 -8.91
N ASN A 3 17.47 -12.06 -10.06
CA ASN A 3 16.14 -11.43 -10.15
C ASN A 3 15.06 -12.19 -9.37
N THR A 4 15.10 -13.53 -9.39
CA THR A 4 14.14 -14.38 -8.67
C THR A 4 14.30 -14.26 -7.16
N ILE A 5 15.55 -14.18 -6.67
CA ILE A 5 15.84 -13.98 -5.24
C ILE A 5 15.31 -12.63 -4.76
N ILE A 6 15.50 -11.57 -5.55
CA ILE A 6 14.99 -10.22 -5.24
C ILE A 6 13.46 -10.23 -5.11
N LEU A 7 12.75 -10.90 -6.02
CA LEU A 7 11.29 -11.00 -5.97
C LEU A 7 10.82 -11.78 -4.73
N ILE A 8 11.46 -12.90 -4.38
CA ILE A 8 11.11 -13.68 -3.18
C ILE A 8 11.31 -12.84 -1.92
N ILE A 9 12.43 -12.12 -1.80
CA ILE A 9 12.69 -11.20 -0.67
C ILE A 9 11.61 -10.11 -0.62
N GLY A 10 11.26 -9.54 -1.76
CA GLY A 10 10.19 -8.54 -1.87
C GLY A 10 8.84 -9.07 -1.37
N ILE A 11 8.43 -10.27 -1.81
CA ILE A 11 7.18 -10.92 -1.37
C ILE A 11 7.17 -11.08 0.16
N ILE A 12 8.24 -11.64 0.72
CA ILE A 12 8.36 -11.86 2.16
C ILE A 12 8.27 -10.53 2.91
N PHE A 13 9.04 -9.53 2.48
CA PHE A 13 9.09 -8.21 3.11
C PHE A 13 7.71 -7.53 3.12
N PHE A 14 7.03 -7.46 1.96
CA PHE A 14 5.71 -6.83 1.88
C PHE A 14 4.63 -7.63 2.60
N ALA A 15 4.71 -8.96 2.63
CA ALA A 15 3.80 -9.79 3.41
C ALA A 15 3.93 -9.51 4.91
N PHE A 16 5.16 -9.45 5.44
CA PHE A 16 5.39 -9.08 6.84
C PHE A 16 4.91 -7.65 7.15
N MET A 17 5.18 -6.70 6.27
CA MET A 17 4.71 -5.32 6.42
C MET A 17 3.18 -5.23 6.44
N THR A 18 2.51 -6.00 5.59
CA THR A 18 1.04 -6.09 5.53
C THR A 18 0.48 -6.60 6.86
N LEU A 19 1.02 -7.71 7.37
CA LEU A 19 0.58 -8.29 8.65
C LEU A 19 0.84 -7.33 9.82
N TYR A 20 1.99 -6.65 9.82
CA TYR A 20 2.31 -5.64 10.84
C TYR A 20 1.32 -4.47 10.82
N ASN A 21 1.08 -3.89 9.64
CA ASN A 21 0.13 -2.79 9.46
C ASN A 21 -1.30 -3.22 9.83
N LEU A 22 -1.70 -4.44 9.47
CA LEU A 22 -3.01 -4.99 9.82
C LEU A 22 -3.15 -5.17 11.34
N LYS A 23 -2.13 -5.71 12.00
CA LYS A 23 -2.11 -5.87 13.46
C LYS A 23 -2.25 -4.53 14.16
N ILE A 24 -1.55 -3.50 13.69
CA ILE A 24 -1.66 -2.14 14.24
C ILE A 24 -3.04 -1.54 13.97
N ALA A 25 -3.56 -1.66 12.75
CA ALA A 25 -4.89 -1.15 12.40
C ALA A 25 -5.97 -1.73 13.32
N ILE A 26 -5.92 -3.04 13.59
CA ILE A 26 -6.83 -3.72 14.51
C ILE A 26 -6.60 -3.27 15.96
N LYS A 27 -5.36 -3.27 16.43
CA LYS A 27 -5.02 -2.94 17.83
C LYS A 27 -5.37 -1.49 18.19
N GLU A 28 -5.09 -0.56 17.29
CA GLU A 28 -5.24 0.88 17.53
C GLU A 28 -6.53 1.45 16.92
N LYS A 29 -7.39 0.60 16.33
CA LYS A 29 -8.60 1.00 15.57
C LYS A 29 -8.31 2.11 14.56
N LYS A 30 -7.13 2.02 13.94
CA LYS A 30 -6.63 2.98 12.94
C LYS A 30 -7.07 2.57 11.54
N ASP A 31 -6.77 3.45 10.59
CA ASP A 31 -7.10 3.23 9.18
C ASP A 31 -6.41 1.97 8.64
N TYR A 32 -7.16 1.19 7.85
CA TYR A 32 -6.69 -0.04 7.20
C TYR A 32 -5.95 0.25 5.89
N VAL A 33 -5.97 1.48 5.39
CA VAL A 33 -5.28 1.89 4.15
C VAL A 33 -3.82 1.42 4.08
N PRO A 34 -2.97 1.55 5.13
CA PRO A 34 -1.59 1.05 5.07
C PRO A 34 -1.47 -0.46 4.92
N ALA A 35 -2.43 -1.23 5.46
CA ALA A 35 -2.46 -2.68 5.30
C ALA A 35 -2.92 -3.07 3.89
N ILE A 36 -3.93 -2.38 3.34
CA ILE A 36 -4.40 -2.60 1.96
C ILE A 36 -3.30 -2.28 0.95
N VAL A 37 -2.58 -1.18 1.14
CA VAL A 37 -1.45 -0.80 0.27
C VAL A 37 -0.33 -1.85 0.34
N GLY A 38 0.03 -2.33 1.55
CA GLY A 38 1.02 -3.41 1.71
C GLY A 38 0.58 -4.69 1.01
N PHE A 39 -0.71 -5.05 1.10
CA PHE A 39 -1.25 -6.22 0.43
C PHE A 39 -1.16 -6.09 -1.09
N LEU A 40 -1.50 -4.93 -1.65
CA LEU A 40 -1.41 -4.67 -3.09
C LEU A 40 0.05 -4.71 -3.58
N PHE A 41 1.01 -4.24 -2.81
CA PHE A 41 2.44 -4.40 -3.13
C PHE A 41 2.87 -5.86 -3.10
N THR A 42 2.43 -6.62 -2.10
CA THR A 42 2.71 -8.07 -2.04
C THR A 42 2.16 -8.77 -3.29
N LEU A 43 0.89 -8.50 -3.63
CA LEU A 43 0.24 -9.06 -4.81
C LEU A 43 0.94 -8.64 -6.11
N MET A 44 1.36 -7.38 -6.23
CA MET A 44 2.12 -6.88 -7.39
C MET A 44 3.42 -7.68 -7.59
N VAL A 45 4.20 -7.89 -6.53
CA VAL A 45 5.46 -8.64 -6.63
C VAL A 45 5.20 -10.12 -6.94
N VAL A 46 4.13 -10.72 -6.39
CA VAL A 46 3.70 -12.08 -6.74
C VAL A 46 3.32 -12.17 -8.22
N LEU A 47 2.57 -11.21 -8.75
CA LEU A 47 2.17 -11.18 -10.16
C LEU A 47 3.40 -11.04 -11.07
N PHE A 48 4.36 -10.18 -10.71
CA PHE A 48 5.63 -10.08 -11.45
C PHE A 48 6.46 -11.37 -11.37
N PHE A 49 6.42 -12.08 -10.25
CA PHE A 49 7.06 -13.39 -10.11
C PHE A 49 6.48 -14.44 -11.08
N PHE A 50 5.17 -14.39 -11.34
CA PHE A 50 4.50 -15.24 -12.34
C PHE A 50 4.50 -14.63 -13.76
N GLU A 51 5.34 -13.63 -14.02
CA GLU A 51 5.45 -12.93 -15.32
C GLU A 51 4.13 -12.27 -15.79
N GLN A 52 3.19 -12.05 -14.86
CA GLN A 52 1.89 -11.42 -15.11
C GLN A 52 2.00 -9.88 -15.07
N ILE A 53 2.77 -9.31 -16.00
CA ILE A 53 3.14 -7.88 -16.01
C ILE A 53 1.91 -6.97 -16.05
N PHE A 54 0.93 -7.25 -16.93
CA PHE A 54 -0.28 -6.42 -17.07
C PHE A 54 -1.08 -6.33 -15.77
N TYR A 55 -1.25 -7.45 -15.07
CA TYR A 55 -1.95 -7.48 -13.79
C TYR A 55 -1.15 -6.77 -12.69
N GLY A 56 0.17 -6.93 -12.66
CA GLY A 56 1.02 -6.19 -11.73
C GLY A 56 0.97 -4.68 -11.94
N LEU A 57 0.92 -4.21 -13.20
CA LEU A 57 0.72 -2.80 -13.52
C LEU A 57 -0.66 -2.27 -13.09
N MET A 58 -1.71 -3.09 -13.15
CA MET A 58 -3.01 -2.73 -12.58
C MET A 58 -2.92 -2.53 -11.07
N CYS A 59 -2.16 -3.36 -10.33
CA CYS A 59 -1.91 -3.13 -8.91
C CYS A 59 -1.22 -1.78 -8.66
N VAL A 60 -0.24 -1.39 -9.48
CA VAL A 60 0.41 -0.07 -9.39
C VAL A 60 -0.60 1.06 -9.58
N ALA A 61 -1.48 0.96 -10.58
CA ALA A 61 -2.53 1.96 -10.83
C ALA A 61 -3.51 2.08 -9.65
N ILE A 62 -3.91 0.95 -9.05
CA ILE A 62 -4.78 0.92 -7.87
C ILE A 62 -4.08 1.57 -6.67
N ILE A 63 -2.82 1.23 -6.41
CA ILE A 63 -2.02 1.83 -5.34
C ILE A 63 -1.94 3.35 -5.53
N ALA A 64 -1.58 3.82 -6.73
CA ALA A 64 -1.49 5.24 -7.03
C ALA A 64 -2.82 5.97 -6.80
N THR A 65 -3.94 5.35 -7.20
CA THR A 65 -5.28 5.91 -6.98
C THR A 65 -5.61 6.03 -5.50
N ILE A 66 -5.40 4.98 -4.71
CA ILE A 66 -5.65 4.98 -3.26
C ILE A 66 -4.78 6.03 -2.57
N SER A 67 -3.47 6.07 -2.89
CA SER A 67 -2.54 7.05 -2.32
C SER A 67 -2.94 8.49 -2.64
N THR A 68 -3.39 8.76 -3.88
CA THR A 68 -3.83 10.09 -4.31
C THR A 68 -5.10 10.52 -3.56
N ILE A 69 -6.10 9.65 -3.46
CA ILE A 69 -7.34 9.91 -2.71
C ILE A 69 -7.03 10.16 -1.23
N TYR A 70 -6.15 9.34 -0.65
CA TYR A 70 -5.75 9.49 0.74
C TYR A 70 -5.03 10.83 0.99
N LEU A 71 -4.12 11.23 0.10
CA LEU A 71 -3.42 12.50 0.16
C LEU A 71 -4.39 13.69 0.06
N LEU A 72 -5.35 13.63 -0.87
CA LEU A 72 -6.41 14.65 -1.02
C LEU A 72 -7.25 14.78 0.25
N LYS A 73 -7.66 13.65 0.86
CA LYS A 73 -8.40 13.64 2.12
C LYS A 73 -7.60 14.28 3.26
N LEU A 74 -6.30 14.01 3.33
CA LEU A 74 -5.42 14.58 4.34
C LEU A 74 -5.23 16.10 4.13
N LEU A 75 -4.99 16.53 2.89
CA LEU A 75 -4.89 17.95 2.50
C LEU A 75 -6.17 18.72 2.83
N TRP A 76 -7.33 18.16 2.50
CA TRP A 76 -8.63 18.77 2.80
C TRP A 76 -8.82 18.98 4.31
N LYS A 77 -8.49 17.95 5.10
CA LYS A 77 -8.55 18.04 6.58
C LYS A 77 -7.63 19.15 7.09
N TYR A 78 -6.40 19.20 6.61
CA TYR A 78 -5.43 20.22 7.00
C TYR A 78 -5.90 21.64 6.66
N LEU A 79 -6.43 21.87 5.46
CA LEU A 79 -6.95 23.19 5.05
C LEU A 79 -8.17 23.60 5.89
N LYS A 80 -9.06 22.66 6.19
CA LYS A 80 -10.24 22.90 7.04
C LYS A 80 -9.83 23.28 8.47
N ASP A 81 -8.84 22.59 9.03
CA ASP A 81 -8.32 22.87 10.37
C ASP A 81 -7.64 24.25 10.42
N ARG A 82 -6.89 24.62 9.38
CA ARG A 82 -6.27 25.96 9.25
C ARG A 82 -7.31 27.07 9.19
N ASN A 83 -8.38 26.89 8.41
CA ASN A 83 -9.43 27.91 8.24
C ASN A 83 -10.30 28.10 9.51
N LYS A 84 -10.25 27.17 10.46
CA LYS A 84 -10.97 27.28 11.74
C LYS A 84 -10.16 28.03 12.81
N ASN A 85 -8.84 28.12 12.63
CA ASN A 85 -7.91 28.76 13.57
C ASN A 85 -7.49 30.18 13.14
N ASN A 86 -7.98 30.65 11.98
CA ASN A 86 -7.89 32.03 11.50
C ASN A 86 -9.25 32.71 11.65
#